data_AF-A0A0C2F583-F1
#
_entry.id   AF-A0A0C2F583-F1
#
_cell.length_a   1.000
_cell.length_b   1.000
_cell.length_c   1.000
_cell.angle_alpha   90.00
_cell.angle_beta   90.00
_cell.angle_gamma   90.00
#
_symmetry.space_group_name_H-M   'P 1'
#
loop_
_entity.id
_entity.type
_entity.pdbx_description
1 polymer ?
#
loop_
_entity_poly.entity_id
_entity_poly.type
_entity_poly.pdbx_seq_one_letter_code
_entity_poly.pdbx_strand_id
1 'polypeptide(L)'
;MLGKGPWDSGMRVTVLGHVQRGGAPSAFDRLLGCRMGAEAVLALMEMNEESEPCVISIDGNQMVRVPLMQCVERTQAVQKAMNEKDWELAVKLRGRSFQRNLETYKLLTKLRTVEKDNLSGGQSFNVAVMNVGAPAGGMNAAVRSFVRMALYHHCTVYGIEDSFEGLANGAFKKFQWGDVTNWVMHGGSFLGTQKQLPNEKNVPLIAEQLRKHNIQALLLVGGFEVGFC
;
A
#
# COMPACT_ATOMS: atom_id res chain seq x y z
N MET A 1 -30.55 2.06 -36.79
CA MET A 1 -30.59 1.59 -35.39
C MET A 1 -30.00 0.18 -35.35
N LEU A 2 -28.70 0.05 -35.08
CA LEU A 2 -28.07 -1.27 -34.90
C LEU A 2 -28.23 -1.67 -33.42
N GLY A 3 -28.88 -2.80 -33.18
CA GLY A 3 -29.26 -3.29 -31.86
C GLY A 3 -28.05 -3.61 -30.98
N LYS A 4 -28.08 -3.09 -29.75
CA LYS A 4 -27.14 -3.49 -28.70
C LYS A 4 -27.54 -4.85 -28.16
N GLY A 5 -26.68 -5.86 -28.35
CA GLY A 5 -26.80 -7.14 -27.69
C GLY A 5 -26.54 -7.02 -26.17
N PRO A 6 -26.96 -8.01 -25.37
CA PRO A 6 -26.87 -8.01 -23.90
C PRO A 6 -25.43 -8.04 -23.31
N TRP A 7 -24.40 -7.87 -24.15
CA TRP A 7 -22.98 -7.97 -23.80
C TRP A 7 -22.17 -6.71 -24.15
N ASP A 8 -22.81 -5.63 -24.62
CA ASP A 8 -22.13 -4.34 -24.83
C ASP A 8 -21.84 -3.69 -23.47
N SER A 9 -20.65 -3.92 -22.93
CA SER A 9 -20.20 -3.48 -21.61
C SER A 9 -20.05 -1.96 -21.45
N GLY A 10 -20.50 -1.15 -22.43
CA GLY A 10 -20.50 0.30 -22.35
C GLY A 10 -19.09 0.88 -22.22
N MET A 11 -18.12 0.26 -22.89
CA MET A 11 -16.71 0.65 -22.86
C MET A 11 -16.55 2.15 -23.17
N ARG A 12 -15.76 2.84 -22.34
CA ARG A 12 -15.39 4.25 -22.52
C ARG A 12 -13.87 4.37 -22.51
N VAL A 13 -13.36 5.27 -23.35
CA VAL A 13 -11.94 5.63 -23.39
C VAL A 13 -11.80 7.05 -22.85
N THR A 14 -10.89 7.23 -21.90
CA THR A 14 -10.55 8.54 -21.33
C THR A 14 -9.04 8.77 -21.44
N VAL A 15 -8.63 9.81 -22.15
CA VAL A 15 -7.23 10.24 -22.26
C VAL A 15 -7.05 11.49 -21.42
N LEU A 16 -6.26 11.42 -20.34
CA LEU A 16 -6.14 12.51 -19.36
C LEU A 16 -5.43 13.75 -19.93
N GLY A 17 -4.39 13.58 -20.75
CA GLY A 17 -3.67 14.68 -21.38
C GLY A 17 -2.98 15.64 -20.40
N HIS A 18 -3.01 16.94 -20.70
CA HIS A 18 -2.26 17.99 -19.99
C HIS A 18 -2.63 18.18 -18.51
N VAL A 19 -3.79 17.67 -18.08
CA VAL A 19 -4.22 17.75 -16.67
C VAL A 19 -3.23 17.07 -15.72
N GLN A 20 -2.40 16.14 -16.22
CA GLN A 20 -1.36 15.45 -15.45
C GLN A 20 -0.13 16.31 -15.14
N ARG A 21 0.05 17.47 -15.80
CA ARG A 21 1.20 18.38 -15.60
C ARG A 21 0.85 19.68 -14.89
N GLY A 22 -0.42 20.09 -14.94
CA GLY A 22 -0.89 21.31 -14.29
C GLY A 22 -1.27 21.10 -12.82
N GLY A 23 -1.70 22.18 -12.17
CA GLY A 23 -2.15 22.17 -10.77
C GLY A 23 -1.05 22.57 -9.78
N ALA A 24 -1.47 22.83 -8.53
CA ALA A 24 -0.52 23.12 -7.47
C ALA A 24 0.22 21.83 -7.05
N PRO A 25 1.54 21.89 -6.79
CA PRO A 25 2.30 20.71 -6.36
C PRO A 25 1.74 20.16 -5.04
N SER A 26 1.87 18.84 -4.86
CA SER A 26 1.45 18.15 -3.64
C SER A 26 2.31 18.59 -2.44
N ALA A 27 1.88 18.30 -1.21
CA ALA A 27 2.69 18.56 -0.03
C ALA A 27 4.07 17.85 -0.10
N PHE A 28 4.09 16.63 -0.65
CA PHE A 28 5.32 15.88 -0.87
C PHE A 28 6.24 16.61 -1.86
N ASP A 29 5.72 17.00 -3.03
CA ASP A 29 6.51 17.67 -4.08
C ASP A 29 7.05 19.03 -3.60
N ARG A 30 6.27 19.78 -2.79
CA ARG A 30 6.73 21.05 -2.19
C ARG A 30 7.91 20.82 -1.26
N LEU A 31 7.77 19.89 -0.32
CA LEU A 31 8.84 19.59 0.64
C LEU A 31 10.08 19.04 -0.07
N LEU A 32 9.88 18.15 -1.02
CA LEU A 32 10.97 17.55 -1.80
C LEU A 32 11.71 18.62 -2.62
N GLY A 33 10.98 19.45 -3.37
CA GLY A 33 11.56 20.52 -4.18
C GLY A 33 12.35 21.52 -3.33
N CYS A 34 11.82 21.93 -2.18
CA CYS A 34 12.54 22.82 -1.26
C CYS A 34 13.83 22.19 -0.73
N ARG A 35 13.79 20.91 -0.32
CA ARG A 35 14.98 20.19 0.19
C ARG A 35 16.02 20.00 -0.90
N MET A 36 15.61 19.58 -2.08
CA MET A 36 16.51 19.40 -3.22
C MET A 36 17.14 20.72 -3.67
N GLY A 37 16.37 21.82 -3.67
CA GLY A 37 16.89 23.14 -3.99
C GLY A 37 17.92 23.64 -2.98
N ALA A 38 17.67 23.46 -1.68
CA ALA A 38 18.63 23.81 -0.64
C ALA A 38 19.93 23.00 -0.78
N GLU A 39 19.81 21.68 -0.96
CA GLU A 39 20.95 20.79 -1.15
C GLU A 39 21.75 21.14 -2.43
N ALA A 40 21.09 21.57 -3.50
CA ALA A 40 21.77 22.01 -4.72
C ALA A 40 22.64 23.24 -4.47
N VAL A 41 22.17 24.22 -3.68
CA VAL A 41 22.95 25.41 -3.32
C VAL A 41 24.16 25.01 -2.46
N LEU A 42 23.96 24.14 -1.47
CA LEU A 42 25.06 23.63 -0.64
C LEU A 42 26.10 22.89 -1.49
N ALA A 43 25.65 22.05 -2.42
CA ALA A 43 26.53 21.34 -3.35
C ALA A 43 27.39 22.32 -4.16
N LEU A 44 26.79 23.38 -4.71
CA LEU A 44 27.51 24.41 -5.45
C LEU A 44 28.54 25.15 -4.60
N MET A 45 28.27 25.39 -3.32
CA MET A 45 29.20 26.06 -2.40
C MET A 45 30.38 25.19 -2.01
N GLU A 46 30.20 23.87 -2.00
CA GLU A 46 31.23 22.88 -1.62
C GLU A 46 32.07 22.41 -2.83
N MET A 47 31.57 22.62 -4.05
CA MET A 47 32.25 22.22 -5.28
C MET A 47 33.54 23.02 -5.52
N ASN A 48 34.51 22.33 -6.10
CA ASN A 48 35.78 22.87 -6.59
C ASN A 48 36.04 22.39 -8.04
N GLU A 49 37.17 22.76 -8.62
CA GLU A 49 37.52 22.41 -10.02
C GLU A 49 37.62 20.90 -10.28
N GLU A 50 37.89 20.09 -9.24
CA GLU A 50 37.97 18.62 -9.33
C GLU A 50 36.61 17.93 -9.12
N SER A 51 35.59 18.70 -8.71
CA SER A 51 34.28 18.14 -8.41
C SER A 51 33.52 17.76 -9.68
N GLU A 52 32.95 16.55 -9.70
CA GLU A 52 32.14 16.11 -10.82
C GLU A 52 30.70 16.69 -10.78
N PRO A 53 30.07 16.94 -11.94
CA PRO A 53 28.68 17.33 -11.98
C PRO A 53 27.77 16.27 -11.35
N CYS A 54 26.89 16.68 -10.42
CA CYS A 54 25.98 15.78 -9.74
C CYS A 54 24.51 16.19 -9.91
N VAL A 55 23.62 15.22 -9.71
CA VAL A 55 22.17 15.38 -9.62
C VAL A 55 21.77 15.21 -8.16
N ILE A 56 21.01 16.16 -7.62
CA ILE A 56 20.39 16.00 -6.31
C ILE A 56 19.21 15.04 -6.44
N SER A 57 19.25 13.97 -5.65
CA SER A 57 18.28 12.89 -5.70
C SER A 57 17.82 12.50 -4.29
N ILE A 58 16.83 11.61 -4.23
CA ILE A 58 16.31 11.02 -3.00
C ILE A 58 16.57 9.51 -3.00
N ASP A 59 17.16 9.00 -1.93
CA ASP A 59 17.27 7.56 -1.66
C ASP A 59 16.90 7.29 -0.21
N GLY A 60 16.01 6.32 0.04
CA GLY A 60 15.58 5.99 1.40
C GLY A 60 15.02 7.18 2.21
N ASN A 61 14.41 8.18 1.55
CA ASN A 61 13.96 9.44 2.15
C ASN A 61 15.08 10.40 2.63
N GLN A 62 16.31 10.18 2.17
CA GLN A 62 17.48 11.03 2.39
C GLN A 62 17.89 11.73 1.10
N MET A 63 18.41 12.95 1.22
CA MET A 63 18.98 13.67 0.08
C MET A 63 20.36 13.10 -0.22
N VAL A 64 20.61 12.81 -1.49
CA VAL A 64 21.88 12.26 -1.97
C VAL A 64 22.33 13.00 -3.23
N ARG A 65 23.64 13.13 -3.41
CA ARG A 65 24.25 13.68 -4.63
C ARG A 65 24.74 12.50 -5.46
N VAL A 66 24.24 12.38 -6.68
CA VAL A 66 24.58 11.26 -7.57
C VAL A 66 25.29 11.81 -8.80
N PRO A 67 26.41 11.24 -9.25
CA PRO A 67 27.10 11.69 -10.45
C PRO A 67 26.14 11.74 -11.65
N LEU A 68 26.17 12.85 -12.39
CA LEU A 68 25.24 13.11 -13.49
C LEU A 68 25.31 12.00 -14.54
N MET A 69 26.53 11.60 -14.91
CA MET A 69 26.73 10.55 -15.92
C MET A 69 26.16 9.21 -15.48
N GLN A 70 26.29 8.87 -14.19
CA GLN A 70 25.68 7.66 -13.65
C GLN A 70 24.14 7.68 -13.77
N CYS A 71 23.50 8.83 -13.55
CA CYS A 71 22.05 8.99 -13.75
C CYS A 71 21.64 8.80 -15.22
N VAL A 72 22.42 9.34 -16.15
CA VAL A 72 22.19 9.21 -17.60
C VAL A 72 22.30 7.75 -18.03
N GLU A 73 23.38 7.07 -17.65
CA GLU A 73 23.63 5.67 -17.98
C GLU A 73 22.51 4.75 -17.45
N ARG A 74 22.10 4.94 -16.19
CA ARG A 74 20.98 4.17 -15.59
C ARG A 74 19.68 4.36 -16.39
N THR A 75 19.38 5.58 -16.82
CA THR A 75 18.17 5.88 -17.60
C THR A 75 18.22 5.24 -18.98
N GLN A 76 19.38 5.32 -19.65
CA GLN A 76 19.59 4.68 -20.96
C GLN A 76 19.53 3.15 -20.88
N ALA A 77 20.05 2.55 -19.81
CA ALA A 77 19.99 1.11 -19.59
C ALA A 77 18.55 0.59 -19.51
N VAL A 78 17.65 1.33 -18.84
CA VAL A 78 16.22 1.00 -18.81
C VAL A 78 15.63 1.04 -20.23
N GLN A 79 15.93 2.09 -21.00
CA GLN A 79 15.42 2.21 -22.37
C GLN A 79 15.93 1.09 -23.28
N LYS A 80 17.21 0.72 -23.14
CA LYS A 80 17.82 -0.40 -23.87
C LYS A 80 17.10 -1.71 -23.56
N ALA A 81 16.92 -2.06 -22.28
CA ALA A 81 16.21 -3.27 -21.86
C ALA A 81 14.78 -3.30 -22.40
N MET A 82 14.08 -2.16 -22.40
CA MET A 82 12.74 -2.04 -22.99
C MET A 82 12.72 -2.29 -24.50
N ASN A 83 13.70 -1.76 -25.25
CA ASN A 83 13.81 -1.95 -26.70
C ASN A 83 14.12 -3.42 -27.06
N GLU A 84 14.94 -4.08 -26.25
CA GLU A 84 15.31 -5.49 -26.38
C GLU A 84 14.21 -6.44 -25.85
N LYS A 85 13.13 -5.90 -25.27
CA LYS A 85 12.02 -6.63 -24.64
C LYS A 85 12.45 -7.49 -23.45
N ASP A 86 13.56 -7.13 -22.80
CA ASP A 86 13.97 -7.71 -21.52
C ASP A 86 13.22 -7.03 -20.37
N TRP A 87 11.99 -7.53 -20.12
CA TRP A 87 11.09 -6.95 -19.14
C TRP A 87 11.59 -7.14 -17.70
N GLU A 88 12.26 -8.26 -17.42
CA GLU A 88 12.76 -8.55 -16.08
C GLU A 88 13.88 -7.58 -15.70
N LEU A 89 14.83 -7.37 -16.62
CA LEU A 89 15.88 -6.38 -16.43
C LEU A 89 15.32 -4.97 -16.34
N ALA A 90 14.35 -4.61 -17.20
CA ALA A 90 13.73 -3.28 -17.17
C ALA A 90 13.04 -2.98 -15.82
N VAL A 91 12.35 -3.96 -15.23
CA VAL A 91 11.75 -3.82 -13.89
C VAL A 91 12.82 -3.70 -12.82
N LYS A 92 13.86 -4.56 -12.87
CA LYS A 92 14.97 -4.56 -11.90
C LYS A 92 15.70 -3.22 -11.89
N LEU A 93 15.97 -2.63 -13.06
CA LEU A 93 16.66 -1.35 -13.20
C LEU A 93 15.88 -0.16 -12.65
N ARG A 94 14.54 -0.24 -12.56
CA ARG A 94 13.70 0.78 -11.91
C ARG A 94 13.76 0.74 -10.37
N GLY A 95 14.44 -0.26 -9.81
CA GLY A 95 14.73 -0.36 -8.39
C GLY A 95 13.69 -1.14 -7.59
N ARG A 96 14.05 -1.42 -6.34
CA ARG A 96 13.30 -2.31 -5.43
C ARG A 96 11.87 -1.84 -5.18
N SER A 97 11.67 -0.53 -5.01
CA SER A 97 10.34 0.04 -4.76
C SER A 97 9.39 -0.17 -5.94
N PHE A 98 9.88 -0.03 -7.18
CA PHE A 98 9.09 -0.27 -8.38
C PHE A 98 8.71 -1.75 -8.48
N GLN A 99 9.68 -2.65 -8.30
CA GLN A 99 9.46 -4.09 -8.32
C GLN A 99 8.41 -4.52 -7.28
N ARG A 100 8.59 -4.10 -6.01
CA ARG A 100 7.66 -4.42 -4.93
C ARG A 100 6.25 -3.88 -5.21
N ASN A 101 6.13 -2.66 -5.73
CA ASN A 101 4.83 -2.09 -6.08
C ASN A 101 4.14 -2.85 -7.21
N LEU A 102 4.90 -3.29 -8.23
CA LEU A 102 4.38 -4.11 -9.32
C LEU A 102 3.89 -5.48 -8.83
N GLU A 103 4.65 -6.14 -7.95
CA GLU A 103 4.28 -7.41 -7.34
C GLU A 103 3.00 -7.28 -6.50
N THR A 104 2.93 -6.27 -5.62
CA THR A 104 1.73 -5.95 -4.84
C THR A 104 0.53 -5.67 -5.74
N TYR A 105 0.70 -4.89 -6.81
CA TYR A 105 -0.38 -4.61 -7.76
C TYR A 105 -0.88 -5.89 -8.44
N LYS A 106 0.04 -6.74 -8.92
CA LYS A 106 -0.31 -8.04 -9.51
C LYS A 106 -1.10 -8.90 -8.51
N LEU A 107 -0.67 -8.96 -7.26
CA LEU A 107 -1.36 -9.75 -6.24
C LEU A 107 -2.77 -9.20 -5.95
N LEU A 108 -2.91 -7.88 -5.73
CA LEU A 108 -4.18 -7.25 -5.39
C LEU A 108 -5.21 -7.26 -6.54
N THR A 109 -4.79 -7.54 -7.78
CA THR A 109 -5.64 -7.58 -8.98
C THR A 109 -5.99 -8.99 -9.44
N LYS A 110 -5.30 -10.03 -8.95
CA LYS A 110 -5.65 -11.42 -9.25
C LYS A 110 -7.02 -11.76 -8.68
N LEU A 111 -7.98 -12.06 -9.56
CA LEU A 111 -9.32 -12.54 -9.20
C LEU A 111 -9.33 -14.02 -8.78
N ARG A 112 -8.30 -14.79 -9.16
CA ARG A 112 -8.20 -16.23 -8.90
C ARG A 112 -7.00 -16.49 -7.98
N THR A 113 -7.25 -17.26 -6.93
CA THR A 113 -6.20 -17.82 -6.09
C THR A 113 -5.42 -18.87 -6.90
N VAL A 114 -4.11 -18.96 -6.66
CA VAL A 114 -3.29 -20.03 -7.25
C VAL A 114 -3.44 -21.26 -6.35
N GLU A 115 -3.62 -22.45 -6.93
CA GLU A 115 -3.79 -23.70 -6.18
C GLU A 115 -2.58 -24.08 -5.31
N LYS A 116 -1.41 -23.47 -5.56
CA LYS A 116 -0.14 -23.77 -4.88
C LYS A 116 0.58 -22.51 -4.40
N ASP A 117 -0.11 -21.63 -3.69
CA ASP A 117 0.54 -20.50 -3.02
C ASP A 117 0.47 -20.67 -1.51
N ASN A 118 1.46 -21.38 -0.99
CA ASN A 118 1.55 -21.87 0.36
C ASN A 118 2.71 -21.19 1.11
N LEU A 119 2.58 -19.89 1.38
CA LEU A 119 3.36 -19.24 2.46
C LEU A 119 3.27 -20.05 3.77
N SER A 120 2.16 -20.77 3.96
CA SER A 120 1.83 -21.59 5.11
C SER A 120 2.10 -23.09 4.94
N GLY A 121 2.71 -23.54 3.84
CA GLY A 121 2.88 -24.97 3.56
C GLY A 121 1.56 -25.75 3.39
N GLY A 122 0.44 -25.07 3.13
CA GLY A 122 -0.90 -25.67 3.00
C GLY A 122 -1.77 -25.53 4.25
N GLN A 123 -1.28 -24.86 5.29
CA GLN A 123 -2.07 -24.54 6.48
C GLN A 123 -2.99 -23.33 6.20
N SER A 124 -4.22 -23.40 6.69
CA SER A 124 -5.15 -22.27 6.69
C SER A 124 -5.19 -21.65 8.08
N PHE A 125 -5.02 -20.33 8.17
CA PHE A 125 -5.11 -19.58 9.42
C PHE A 125 -6.35 -18.68 9.42
N ASN A 126 -6.94 -18.50 10.59
CA ASN A 126 -7.94 -17.49 10.88
C ASN A 126 -7.21 -16.23 11.39
N VAL A 127 -7.26 -15.19 10.59
CA VAL A 127 -6.64 -13.90 10.90
C VAL A 127 -7.70 -12.83 11.03
N ALA A 128 -7.49 -11.86 11.91
CA ALA A 128 -8.41 -10.74 12.12
C ALA A 128 -7.73 -9.41 11.83
N VAL A 129 -8.51 -8.39 11.48
CA VAL A 129 -8.07 -7.01 11.32
C VAL A 129 -9.03 -6.04 11.98
N MET A 130 -8.50 -5.02 12.62
CA MET A 130 -9.30 -3.94 13.19
C MET A 130 -8.57 -2.61 13.16
N ASN A 131 -9.34 -1.53 13.15
CA ASN A 131 -8.80 -0.17 13.20
C ASN A 131 -8.87 0.35 14.63
N VAL A 132 -7.86 1.09 15.07
CA VAL A 132 -7.76 1.65 16.44
C VAL A 132 -7.25 3.09 16.37
N GLY A 133 -7.83 3.96 17.17
CA GLY A 133 -7.47 5.37 17.27
C GLY A 133 -8.40 6.29 16.48
N ALA A 134 -7.91 7.50 16.20
CA ALA A 134 -8.64 8.48 15.39
C ALA A 134 -8.71 8.05 13.91
N PRO A 135 -9.82 8.32 13.19
CA PRO A 135 -9.93 8.05 11.76
C PRO A 135 -8.83 8.74 10.95
N ALA A 136 -8.17 7.99 10.08
CA ALA A 136 -7.09 8.49 9.22
C ALA A 136 -7.24 8.03 7.77
N GLY A 137 -6.74 8.85 6.84
CA GLY A 137 -6.63 8.46 5.44
C GLY A 137 -5.78 7.20 5.28
N GLY A 138 -6.28 6.23 4.50
CA GLY A 138 -5.55 4.99 4.21
C GLY A 138 -5.93 3.79 5.08
N MET A 139 -6.70 3.95 6.16
CA MET A 139 -7.16 2.81 6.98
C MET A 139 -7.94 1.78 6.14
N ASN A 140 -8.93 2.23 5.35
CA ASN A 140 -9.67 1.36 4.45
C ASN A 140 -8.79 0.69 3.39
N ALA A 141 -7.77 1.39 2.89
CA ALA A 141 -6.82 0.84 1.92
C ALA A 141 -5.91 -0.23 2.55
N ALA A 142 -5.48 -0.05 3.80
CA ALA A 142 -4.72 -1.01 4.58
C ALA A 142 -5.54 -2.28 4.85
N VAL A 143 -6.77 -2.12 5.38
CA VAL A 143 -7.69 -3.25 5.63
C VAL A 143 -7.96 -4.02 4.35
N ARG A 144 -8.29 -3.34 3.24
CA ARG A 144 -8.51 -3.99 1.95
C ARG A 144 -7.28 -4.77 1.48
N SER A 145 -6.09 -4.20 1.61
CA SER A 145 -4.86 -4.84 1.18
C SER A 145 -4.60 -6.09 2.00
N PHE A 146 -4.74 -6.01 3.33
CA PHE A 146 -4.63 -7.17 4.22
C PHE A 146 -5.64 -8.26 3.88
N VAL A 147 -6.93 -7.91 3.73
CA VAL A 147 -8.00 -8.86 3.41
C VAL A 147 -7.69 -9.58 2.08
N ARG A 148 -7.33 -8.85 1.03
CA ARG A 148 -7.01 -9.47 -0.27
C ARG A 148 -5.76 -10.35 -0.23
N MET A 149 -4.72 -9.92 0.49
CA MET A 149 -3.49 -10.71 0.67
C MET A 149 -3.77 -12.01 1.43
N ALA A 150 -4.49 -11.92 2.55
CA ALA A 150 -4.79 -13.08 3.38
C ALA A 150 -5.71 -14.08 2.66
N LEU A 151 -6.75 -13.60 1.96
CA LEU A 151 -7.61 -14.44 1.13
C LEU A 151 -6.83 -15.08 -0.04
N TYR A 152 -5.88 -14.35 -0.64
CA TYR A 152 -5.03 -14.88 -1.70
C TYR A 152 -4.18 -16.07 -1.23
N HIS A 153 -3.76 -16.07 0.04
CA HIS A 153 -3.04 -17.16 0.69
C HIS A 153 -3.95 -18.16 1.43
N HIS A 154 -5.24 -18.20 1.09
CA HIS A 154 -6.23 -19.15 1.64
C HIS A 154 -6.45 -19.05 3.15
N CYS A 155 -6.14 -17.90 3.76
CA CYS A 155 -6.51 -17.62 5.14
C CYS A 155 -8.00 -17.25 5.24
N THR A 156 -8.63 -17.61 6.36
CA THR A 156 -9.93 -17.06 6.72
C THR A 156 -9.72 -15.70 7.38
N VAL A 157 -10.38 -14.67 6.89
CA VAL A 157 -10.21 -13.29 7.38
C VAL A 157 -11.46 -12.79 8.08
N TYR A 158 -11.27 -12.17 9.24
CA TYR A 158 -12.31 -11.48 9.98
C TYR A 158 -11.99 -9.98 10.12
N GLY A 159 -12.97 -9.13 9.88
CA GLY A 159 -12.96 -7.75 10.35
C GLY A 159 -13.59 -7.68 11.72
N ILE A 160 -13.01 -6.91 12.63
CA ILE A 160 -13.63 -6.58 13.90
C ILE A 160 -14.13 -5.15 13.82
N GLU A 161 -15.43 -4.97 14.06
CA GLU A 161 -16.07 -3.66 14.06
C GLU A 161 -15.83 -2.95 15.40
N ASP A 162 -15.76 -1.62 15.39
CA ASP A 162 -15.70 -0.76 16.58
C ASP A 162 -14.58 -1.11 17.59
N SER A 163 -13.41 -1.47 17.07
CA SER A 163 -12.16 -1.64 17.83
C SER A 163 -12.32 -2.62 19.01
N PHE A 164 -11.78 -2.30 20.19
CA PHE A 164 -11.79 -3.17 21.36
C PHE A 164 -13.17 -3.36 21.99
N GLU A 165 -14.06 -2.37 21.86
CA GLU A 165 -15.44 -2.48 22.34
C GLU A 165 -16.20 -3.53 21.54
N GLY A 166 -16.18 -3.42 20.21
CA GLY A 166 -16.79 -4.43 19.35
C GLY A 166 -16.09 -5.79 19.46
N LEU A 167 -14.77 -5.82 19.64
CA LEU A 167 -14.04 -7.07 19.92
C LEU A 167 -14.56 -7.78 21.17
N ALA A 168 -14.71 -7.06 22.29
CA ALA A 168 -15.23 -7.62 23.53
C ALA A 168 -16.68 -8.12 23.37
N ASN A 169 -17.48 -7.43 22.56
CA ASN A 169 -18.86 -7.79 22.25
C ASN A 169 -19.01 -8.88 21.18
N GLY A 170 -17.91 -9.32 20.56
CA GLY A 170 -17.92 -10.35 19.53
C GLY A 170 -18.40 -9.86 18.14
N ALA A 171 -18.21 -8.58 17.82
CA ALA A 171 -18.56 -7.96 16.54
C ALA A 171 -17.59 -8.36 15.41
N PHE A 172 -17.55 -9.65 15.09
CA PHE A 172 -16.74 -10.22 14.01
C PHE A 172 -17.53 -10.32 12.71
N LYS A 173 -16.95 -9.84 11.62
CA LYS A 173 -17.44 -9.99 10.27
C LYS A 173 -16.46 -10.80 9.43
N LYS A 174 -16.87 -11.99 8.98
CA LYS A 174 -16.06 -12.78 8.05
C LYS A 174 -16.02 -12.09 6.69
N PHE A 175 -14.82 -11.86 6.15
CA PHE A 175 -14.63 -11.19 4.87
C PHE A 175 -14.49 -12.16 3.70
N GLN A 176 -15.03 -11.75 2.56
CA GLN A 176 -14.86 -12.29 1.23
C GLN A 176 -14.17 -11.26 0.33
N TRP A 177 -13.66 -11.71 -0.83
CA TRP A 177 -12.92 -10.85 -1.75
C TRP A 177 -13.70 -9.58 -2.18
N GLY A 178 -15.01 -9.74 -2.38
CA GLY A 178 -15.91 -8.68 -2.83
C GLY A 178 -16.20 -7.62 -1.78
N ASP A 179 -16.13 -7.95 -0.49
CA ASP A 179 -16.56 -7.08 0.61
C ASP A 179 -15.74 -5.80 0.74
N VAL A 180 -14.47 -5.85 0.32
CA VAL A 180 -13.52 -4.74 0.36
C VAL A 180 -13.36 -4.03 -0.98
N THR A 181 -14.32 -4.20 -1.89
CA THR A 181 -14.32 -3.54 -3.20
C THR A 181 -14.52 -2.03 -3.04
N ASN A 182 -13.75 -1.23 -3.79
CA ASN A 182 -13.74 0.25 -3.74
C ASN A 182 -13.26 0.88 -2.43
N TRP A 183 -12.87 0.10 -1.40
CA TRP A 183 -12.42 0.66 -0.12
C TRP A 183 -11.23 1.62 -0.23
N VAL A 184 -10.34 1.45 -1.22
CA VAL A 184 -9.19 2.36 -1.46
C VAL A 184 -9.63 3.79 -1.75
N MET A 185 -10.83 3.98 -2.31
CA MET A 185 -11.31 5.29 -2.76
C MET A 185 -11.94 6.12 -1.63
N HIS A 186 -12.17 5.51 -0.47
CA HIS A 186 -12.89 6.15 0.64
C HIS A 186 -11.97 6.43 1.82
N GLY A 187 -12.02 7.66 2.34
CA GLY A 187 -11.41 8.01 3.62
C GLY A 187 -12.18 7.43 4.82
N GLY A 188 -11.66 7.67 6.03
CA GLY A 188 -12.26 7.18 7.27
C GLY A 188 -12.01 5.69 7.52
N SER A 189 -12.92 5.05 8.27
CA SER A 189 -12.86 3.64 8.64
C SER A 189 -14.23 2.99 8.47
N PHE A 190 -14.35 2.03 7.54
CA PHE A 190 -15.58 1.24 7.39
C PHE A 190 -15.81 0.21 8.49
N LEU A 191 -14.75 -0.23 9.16
CA LEU A 191 -14.84 -1.08 10.35
C LEU A 191 -15.18 -0.27 11.61
N GLY A 192 -15.32 1.05 11.53
CA GLY A 192 -15.30 1.89 12.73
C GLY A 192 -13.89 1.99 13.31
N THR A 193 -13.65 2.97 14.18
CA THR A 193 -12.39 3.10 14.90
C THR A 193 -12.61 3.94 16.15
N GLN A 194 -12.05 3.48 17.26
CA GLN A 194 -12.18 4.08 18.57
C GLN A 194 -10.82 4.18 19.26
N LYS A 195 -10.67 5.12 20.20
CA LYS A 195 -9.41 5.35 20.93
C LYS A 195 -9.30 4.53 22.22
N GLN A 196 -10.42 3.96 22.69
CA GLN A 196 -10.48 3.21 23.93
C GLN A 196 -9.60 1.97 23.84
N LEU A 197 -8.70 1.82 24.81
CA LEU A 197 -7.85 0.65 24.97
C LEU A 197 -8.56 -0.45 25.77
N PRO A 198 -8.05 -1.69 25.72
CA PRO A 198 -8.44 -2.74 26.66
C PRO A 198 -8.27 -2.27 28.11
N ASN A 199 -9.20 -2.68 28.96
CA ASN A 199 -9.18 -2.49 30.41
C ASN A 199 -9.37 -3.84 31.10
N GLU A 200 -9.10 -3.91 32.40
CA GLU A 200 -9.15 -5.17 33.16
C GLU A 200 -10.49 -5.90 33.05
N LYS A 201 -11.60 -5.18 32.82
CA LYS A 201 -12.93 -5.77 32.68
C LYS A 201 -13.18 -6.38 31.30
N ASN A 202 -12.64 -5.77 30.23
CA ASN A 202 -12.89 -6.21 28.86
C ASN A 202 -11.86 -7.23 28.35
N VAL A 203 -10.65 -7.28 28.93
CA VAL A 203 -9.60 -8.22 28.52
C VAL A 203 -10.05 -9.68 28.57
N PRO A 204 -10.75 -10.17 29.62
CA PRO A 204 -11.26 -11.54 29.64
C PRO A 204 -12.25 -11.82 28.50
N LEU A 205 -13.12 -10.87 28.18
CA LEU A 205 -14.10 -10.98 27.09
C LEU A 205 -13.41 -11.02 25.73
N ILE A 206 -12.43 -10.15 25.51
CA ILE A 206 -11.61 -10.13 24.29
C ILE A 206 -10.93 -11.49 24.11
N ALA A 207 -10.28 -12.02 25.16
CA ALA A 207 -9.60 -13.31 25.11
C ALA A 207 -10.57 -14.46 24.80
N GLU A 208 -11.78 -14.43 25.35
CA GLU A 208 -12.84 -15.39 25.04
C GLU A 208 -13.25 -15.32 23.57
N GLN A 209 -13.49 -14.12 23.02
CA GLN A 209 -13.91 -13.95 21.63
C GLN A 209 -12.82 -14.36 20.63
N LEU A 210 -11.55 -14.04 20.91
CA LEU A 210 -10.42 -14.49 20.09
C LEU A 210 -10.29 -16.01 20.10
N ARG A 211 -10.48 -16.66 21.26
CA ARG A 211 -10.48 -18.13 21.37
C ARG A 211 -11.67 -18.76 20.63
N LYS A 212 -12.87 -18.19 20.79
CA LYS A 212 -14.10 -18.66 20.15
C LYS A 212 -14.02 -18.65 18.63
N HIS A 213 -13.41 -17.62 18.04
CA HIS A 213 -13.20 -17.52 16.59
C HIS A 213 -11.89 -18.19 16.13
N ASN A 214 -11.14 -18.76 17.08
CA ASN A 214 -9.83 -19.38 16.86
C ASN A 214 -8.92 -18.45 16.05
N ILE A 215 -8.74 -17.19 16.48
CA ILE A 215 -7.89 -16.22 15.78
C ILE A 215 -6.41 -16.49 16.10
N GLN A 216 -5.58 -16.74 15.09
CA GLN A 216 -4.14 -16.97 15.25
C GLN A 216 -3.30 -15.68 15.11
N ALA A 217 -3.81 -14.68 14.40
CA ALA A 217 -3.12 -13.41 14.22
C ALA A 217 -4.12 -12.27 14.12
N LEU A 218 -3.77 -11.12 14.70
CA LEU A 218 -4.57 -9.90 14.69
C LEU A 218 -3.73 -8.75 14.12
N LEU A 219 -4.21 -8.13 13.04
CA LEU A 219 -3.66 -6.89 12.49
C LEU A 219 -4.37 -5.69 13.10
N LEU A 220 -3.61 -4.81 13.75
CA LEU A 220 -4.09 -3.53 14.25
C LEU A 220 -3.65 -2.42 13.28
N VAL A 221 -4.60 -1.63 12.79
CA VAL A 221 -4.32 -0.48 11.92
C VAL A 221 -4.69 0.79 12.69
N GLY A 222 -3.71 1.61 13.02
CA GLY A 222 -3.97 2.76 13.87
C GLY A 222 -2.75 3.61 14.16
N GLY A 223 -2.96 4.57 15.06
CA GLY A 223 -1.95 5.50 15.52
C GLY A 223 -1.26 5.04 16.81
N PHE A 224 -1.02 6.01 17.68
CA PHE A 224 -0.30 5.83 18.94
C PHE A 224 -0.92 4.76 19.83
N GLU A 225 -2.26 4.70 19.90
CA GLU A 225 -3.02 3.76 20.73
C GLU A 225 -2.65 2.29 20.46
N VAL A 226 -2.35 1.94 19.20
CA VAL A 226 -1.92 0.58 18.82
C VAL A 226 -0.63 0.17 19.54
N GLY A 227 0.25 1.12 19.84
CA GLY A 227 1.52 0.85 20.55
C GLY A 227 1.35 0.52 22.04
N PHE A 228 0.16 0.73 22.62
CA PHE A 228 -0.14 0.46 24.04
C PHE A 228 -1.07 -0.73 24.25
N CYS A 229 -1.41 -1.43 23.17
CA CYS A 229 -2.30 -2.59 23.18
C CYS A 229 -1.59 -3.88 23.57
#